data_AF-A0A8W8J1F0-F1
#
_entry.id   AF-A0A8W8J1F0-F1
#
_cell.length_a   1.000
_cell.length_b   1.000
_cell.length_c   1.000
_cell.angle_alpha   90.00
_cell.angle_beta   90.00
_cell.angle_gamma   90.00
#
_symmetry.space_group_name_H-M   'P 1'
#
loop_
_entity.id
_entity.type
_entity.pdbx_description
1 polymer ?
#
loop_
_entity_poly.entity_id
_entity_poly.type
_entity_poly.pdbx_seq_one_letter_code
_entity_poly.pdbx_strand_id
1 'polypeptide(L)'
;MLPQILIAVFVIVLTSLLCKIGHFLYRRSKRRHNVSPDVVILYQIGRGPFAPSVSPFPLKLETFLRMTKTPYVNDHSAKFSSKRKTPWMEYDGKSIADSQFCVEYIKKKRGIDASKHLSPAERGIARAFQKLTEENLYWTMCLEMFGDDISTVKKVIPYTGLKLWFTLWFLRRVIKQETWGHGIGRHTPDEVWSIAVDDMTAISNFLGDKDFFMGSEPSEVDCAMFGMLVMILWNMPDSKHEKYAKEHLPNLVEYCERMKARFWPDWDEHILTSDRYQNDDGKIYFKEPGDSIFRSED
;
A
#
# COMPACT_ATOMS: atom_id res chain seq x y z
N MET A 1 29.74 6.64 46.09
CA MET A 1 29.57 5.49 45.17
C MET A 1 28.23 4.77 45.32
N LEU A 2 27.76 4.43 46.52
CA LEU A 2 26.44 3.79 46.73
C LEU A 2 25.23 4.46 46.04
N PRO A 3 25.03 5.79 46.08
CA PRO A 3 23.85 6.42 45.48
C PRO A 3 23.83 6.36 43.95
N GLN A 4 24.98 6.37 43.28
CA GLN A 4 25.06 6.23 41.83
C GLN A 4 24.74 4.80 41.37
N ILE A 5 25.15 3.79 42.14
CA ILE A 5 24.83 2.38 41.89
C ILE A 5 23.31 2.14 42.05
N LEU A 6 22.69 2.71 43.08
CA LEU A 6 21.24 2.61 43.30
C LEU A 6 20.42 3.26 42.17
N ILE A 7 20.85 4.42 41.67
CA ILE A 7 20.21 5.10 40.53
C ILE A 7 20.34 4.24 39.26
N ALA A 8 21.52 3.67 38.98
CA ALA A 8 21.73 2.82 37.82
C ALA A 8 20.87 1.55 37.87
N VAL A 9 20.79 0.90 39.02
CA VAL A 9 19.92 -0.28 39.22
C VAL A 9 18.44 0.09 39.03
N PHE A 10 17.99 1.22 39.58
CA PHE A 10 16.62 1.69 39.40
C PHE A 10 16.26 1.94 37.93
N VAL A 11 17.17 2.58 37.17
CA VAL A 11 16.96 2.83 35.72
C VAL A 11 16.89 1.52 34.93
N ILE A 12 17.73 0.53 35.23
CA ILE A 12 17.71 -0.78 34.56
C ILE A 12 16.41 -1.54 34.88
N VAL A 13 15.97 -1.51 36.12
CA VAL A 13 14.72 -2.16 36.53
C VAL A 13 13.51 -1.48 35.89
N LEU A 14 13.47 -0.14 35.88
CA LEU A 14 12.38 0.63 35.28
C LEU A 14 12.31 0.44 33.76
N THR A 15 13.44 0.46 33.07
CA THR A 15 13.49 0.21 31.61
C THR A 15 13.08 -1.22 31.26
N SER A 16 13.53 -2.22 32.03
CA SER A 16 13.10 -3.62 31.86
C SER A 16 11.59 -3.78 32.11
N LEU A 17 11.05 -3.13 33.13
CA LEU A 17 9.62 -3.14 33.44
C LEU A 17 8.80 -2.47 32.34
N LEU A 18 9.23 -1.31 31.85
CA LEU A 18 8.59 -0.61 30.72
C LEU A 18 8.64 -1.44 29.43
N CYS A 19 9.76 -2.13 29.15
CA CYS A 19 9.86 -3.06 28.03
C CYS A 19 8.92 -4.26 28.19
N LYS A 20 8.80 -4.84 29.38
CA LYS A 20 7.88 -5.96 29.66
C LYS A 20 6.41 -5.53 29.57
N ILE A 21 6.06 -4.36 30.10
CA ILE A 21 4.72 -3.78 29.98
C ILE A 21 4.43 -3.48 28.50
N GLY A 22 5.36 -2.86 27.77
CA GLY A 22 5.24 -2.63 26.33
C GLY A 22 5.05 -3.92 25.54
N HIS A 23 5.82 -4.96 25.84
CA HIS A 23 5.69 -6.28 25.22
C HIS A 23 4.38 -6.99 25.59
N PHE A 24 3.93 -6.85 26.84
CA PHE A 24 2.65 -7.41 27.30
C PHE A 24 1.46 -6.72 26.63
N LEU A 25 1.46 -5.39 26.58
CA LEU A 25 0.48 -4.59 25.86
C LEU A 25 0.50 -4.89 24.36
N TYR A 26 1.69 -5.04 23.77
CA TYR A 26 1.87 -5.48 22.38
C TYR A 26 1.25 -6.86 22.13
N ARG A 27 1.50 -7.85 23.00
CA ARG A 27 0.89 -9.20 22.90
C ARG A 27 -0.63 -9.16 23.06
N ARG A 28 -1.16 -8.33 23.96
CA ARG A 28 -2.61 -8.15 24.14
C ARG A 28 -3.28 -7.41 22.97
N SER A 29 -2.54 -6.53 22.28
CA SER A 29 -3.05 -5.82 21.11
C SER A 29 -3.17 -6.69 19.85
N LYS A 30 -2.61 -7.91 19.84
CA LYS A 30 -2.71 -8.78 18.67
C LYS A 30 -4.16 -9.26 18.53
N ARG A 31 -4.96 -8.53 17.74
CA ARG A 31 -6.25 -9.03 17.25
C ARG A 31 -5.99 -10.40 16.63
N ARG A 32 -6.57 -11.43 17.24
CA ARG A 32 -6.51 -12.79 16.70
C ARG A 32 -7.67 -12.89 15.72
N HIS A 33 -7.36 -12.91 14.44
CA HIS A 33 -8.35 -13.31 13.45
C HIS A 33 -8.53 -14.82 13.58
N ASN A 34 -9.70 -15.24 14.05
CA ASN A 34 -10.08 -16.65 14.04
C ASN A 34 -10.69 -16.99 12.68
N VAL A 35 -9.86 -16.95 11.64
CA VAL A 35 -10.24 -17.28 10.27
C VAL A 35 -9.59 -18.58 9.83
N SER A 36 -10.27 -19.31 8.96
CA SER A 36 -9.77 -20.54 8.36
C SER A 36 -8.43 -20.32 7.62
N PRO A 37 -7.51 -21.32 7.57
CA PRO A 37 -6.17 -21.17 6.97
C PRO A 37 -6.13 -20.77 5.48
N ASP A 38 -7.24 -20.96 4.76
CA ASP A 38 -7.43 -20.59 3.35
C ASP A 38 -7.77 -19.10 3.15
N VAL A 39 -8.06 -18.37 4.23
CA VAL A 39 -8.32 -16.92 4.22
C VAL A 39 -7.03 -16.16 4.48
N VAL A 40 -6.72 -15.20 3.61
CA VAL A 40 -5.60 -14.28 3.78
C VAL A 40 -5.98 -13.20 4.81
N ILE A 41 -5.15 -12.97 5.82
CA ILE A 41 -5.28 -11.79 6.69
C ILE A 41 -4.36 -10.71 6.13
N LEU A 42 -4.94 -9.67 5.53
CA LEU A 42 -4.23 -8.53 4.96
C LEU A 42 -4.07 -7.43 6.01
N TYR A 43 -2.83 -7.22 6.46
CA TYR A 43 -2.50 -6.12 7.37
C TYR A 43 -2.10 -4.88 6.57
N GLN A 44 -2.87 -3.81 6.74
CA GLN A 44 -2.64 -2.56 6.04
C GLN A 44 -2.99 -1.34 6.90
N ILE A 45 -2.69 -0.16 6.36
CA ILE A 45 -3.20 1.08 6.91
C ILE A 45 -4.72 1.16 6.67
N GLY A 46 -5.42 1.95 7.47
CA GLY A 46 -6.86 2.19 7.30
C GLY A 46 -7.22 2.78 5.93
N ARG A 47 -8.53 2.83 5.66
CA ARG A 47 -9.07 3.45 4.44
C ARG A 47 -8.65 4.92 4.31
N GLY A 48 -8.49 5.37 3.07
CA GLY A 48 -8.13 6.74 2.74
C GLY A 48 -9.35 7.63 2.51
N PRO A 49 -9.19 8.96 2.48
CA PRO A 49 -10.29 9.88 2.21
C PRO A 49 -10.84 9.70 0.79
N PHE A 50 -9.97 9.63 -0.22
CA PHE A 50 -10.37 9.70 -1.63
C PHE A 50 -10.18 8.37 -2.40
N ALA A 51 -9.47 7.41 -1.80
CA ALA A 51 -9.24 6.07 -2.36
C ALA A 51 -9.15 5.01 -1.24
N PRO A 52 -9.33 3.71 -1.55
CA PRO A 52 -9.37 2.64 -0.55
C PRO A 52 -8.11 2.50 0.31
N SER A 53 -7.00 3.09 -0.12
CA SER A 53 -5.78 3.23 0.67
C SER A 53 -5.09 4.55 0.33
N VAL A 54 -4.31 5.10 1.28
CA VAL A 54 -3.40 6.24 1.05
C VAL A 54 -1.98 5.80 0.67
N SER A 55 -1.79 4.52 0.39
CA SER A 55 -0.52 3.94 -0.06
C SER A 55 -0.77 3.03 -1.27
N PRO A 56 0.14 3.02 -2.27
CA PRO A 56 -0.07 2.23 -3.47
C PRO A 56 0.09 0.73 -3.22
N PHE A 57 0.94 0.32 -2.27
CA PHE A 57 1.26 -1.08 -2.06
C PHE A 57 0.12 -1.89 -1.42
N PRO A 58 -0.60 -1.38 -0.39
CA PRO A 58 -1.81 -2.04 0.09
C PRO A 58 -2.89 -2.15 -0.98
N LEU A 59 -3.10 -1.07 -1.75
CA LEU A 59 -4.08 -1.06 -2.82
C LEU A 59 -3.74 -2.08 -3.92
N LYS A 60 -2.45 -2.19 -4.30
CA LYS A 60 -1.96 -3.23 -5.21
C LYS A 60 -2.31 -4.63 -4.70
N LEU A 61 -1.96 -4.94 -3.45
CA LEU A 61 -2.17 -6.28 -2.88
C LEU A 61 -3.67 -6.61 -2.75
N GLU A 62 -4.49 -5.66 -2.30
CA GLU A 62 -5.94 -5.86 -2.20
C GLU A 62 -6.60 -5.98 -3.59
N THR A 63 -6.13 -5.21 -4.58
CA THR A 63 -6.58 -5.35 -5.96
C THR A 63 -6.23 -6.72 -6.53
N PHE A 64 -5.05 -7.26 -6.23
CA PHE A 64 -4.69 -8.62 -6.62
C PHE A 64 -5.63 -9.67 -5.99
N LEU A 65 -5.91 -9.55 -4.69
CA LEU A 65 -6.84 -10.44 -3.98
C LEU A 65 -8.25 -10.40 -4.60
N ARG A 66 -8.74 -9.20 -4.92
CA ARG A 66 -10.01 -8.97 -5.62
C ARG A 66 -10.02 -9.55 -7.04
N MET A 67 -8.97 -9.27 -7.82
CA MET A 67 -8.80 -9.76 -9.19
C MET A 67 -8.84 -11.28 -9.27
N THR A 68 -8.20 -11.96 -8.31
CA THR A 68 -8.16 -13.43 -8.28
C THR A 68 -9.25 -14.06 -7.43
N LYS A 69 -10.17 -13.26 -6.87
CA LYS A 69 -11.21 -13.71 -5.92
C LYS A 69 -10.63 -14.57 -4.78
N THR A 70 -9.45 -14.21 -4.27
CA THR A 70 -8.85 -14.88 -3.12
C THR A 70 -9.59 -14.42 -1.85
N PRO A 71 -10.10 -15.32 -0.99
CA PRO A 71 -10.72 -14.93 0.26
C PRO A 71 -9.74 -14.21 1.17
N TYR A 72 -10.14 -13.06 1.71
CA TYR A 72 -9.30 -12.30 2.60
C TYR A 72 -10.09 -11.51 3.63
N VAL A 73 -9.41 -11.10 4.69
CA VAL A 73 -9.91 -10.18 5.71
C VAL A 73 -8.95 -9.01 5.85
N ASN A 74 -9.49 -7.80 5.94
CA ASN A 74 -8.70 -6.61 6.22
C ASN A 74 -8.45 -6.45 7.72
N ASP A 75 -7.19 -6.15 8.06
CA ASP A 75 -6.79 -5.66 9.37
C ASP A 75 -6.22 -4.24 9.21
N HIS A 76 -6.99 -3.26 9.65
CA HIS A 76 -6.65 -1.84 9.56
C HIS A 76 -5.92 -1.31 10.81
N SER A 77 -5.34 -2.19 11.64
CA SER A 77 -4.56 -1.79 12.82
C SER A 77 -3.28 -1.02 12.49
N ALA A 78 -2.92 -0.89 11.20
CA ALA A 78 -1.67 -0.30 10.72
C ALA A 78 -0.43 -0.95 11.33
N LYS A 79 -0.53 -2.23 11.71
CA LYS A 79 0.58 -2.99 12.27
C LYS A 79 1.67 -3.18 11.22
N PHE A 80 2.90 -2.83 11.58
CA PHE A 80 4.05 -3.05 10.70
C PHE A 80 4.51 -4.51 10.70
N SER A 81 5.01 -4.94 9.54
CA SER A 81 5.68 -6.23 9.37
C SER A 81 7.05 -6.29 10.05
N SER A 82 7.71 -7.44 10.00
CA SER A 82 9.13 -7.60 10.39
C SER A 82 10.07 -6.67 9.63
N LYS A 83 9.68 -6.20 8.44
CA LYS A 83 10.41 -5.23 7.62
C LYS A 83 10.02 -3.77 7.89
N ARG A 84 9.21 -3.50 8.94
CA ARG A 84 8.75 -2.16 9.33
C ARG A 84 7.94 -1.43 8.24
N LYS A 85 7.27 -2.17 7.35
CA LYS A 85 6.44 -1.64 6.26
C LYS A 85 5.08 -2.35 6.22
N THR A 86 4.11 -1.70 5.59
CA THR A 86 2.82 -2.25 5.15
C THR A 86 2.74 -2.18 3.62
N PRO A 87 1.92 -3.02 2.96
CA PRO A 87 1.12 -4.09 3.54
C PRO A 87 1.98 -5.33 3.84
N TRP A 88 1.40 -6.27 4.57
CA TRP A 88 1.88 -7.64 4.71
C TRP A 88 0.70 -8.55 5.00
N MET A 89 0.91 -9.87 4.98
CA MET A 89 -0.17 -10.81 5.24
C MET A 89 0.21 -11.93 6.21
N GLU A 90 -0.79 -12.47 6.91
CA GLU A 90 -0.74 -13.83 7.44
C GLU A 90 -1.58 -14.73 6.51
N TYR A 91 -1.00 -15.83 6.03
CA TYR A 91 -1.69 -16.81 5.19
C TYR A 91 -1.13 -18.20 5.43
N ASP A 92 -1.99 -19.21 5.63
CA ASP A 92 -1.57 -20.59 5.92
C ASP A 92 -0.60 -20.67 7.12
N GLY A 93 -0.87 -19.89 8.17
CA GLY A 93 -0.04 -19.80 9.36
C GLY A 93 1.33 -19.12 9.17
N LYS A 94 1.64 -18.59 7.99
CA LYS A 94 2.90 -17.88 7.71
C LYS A 94 2.69 -16.38 7.61
N SER A 95 3.62 -15.61 8.17
CA SER A 95 3.67 -14.15 8.00
C SER A 95 4.59 -13.79 6.83
N ILE A 96 4.04 -13.19 5.77
CA ILE A 96 4.76 -12.78 4.58
C ILE A 96 4.75 -11.25 4.50
N ALA A 97 5.93 -10.64 4.51
CA ALA A 97 6.11 -9.19 4.38
C ALA A 97 6.42 -8.80 2.94
N ASP A 98 6.04 -7.58 2.55
CA ASP A 98 6.13 -7.00 1.19
C ASP A 98 5.01 -7.43 0.24
N SER A 99 4.42 -6.46 -0.47
CA SER A 99 3.27 -6.69 -1.35
C SER A 99 3.59 -7.67 -2.50
N GLN A 100 4.78 -7.61 -3.11
CA GLN A 100 5.13 -8.52 -4.21
C GLN A 100 5.35 -9.93 -3.70
N PHE A 101 6.09 -10.09 -2.59
CA PHE A 101 6.27 -11.43 -2.00
C PHE A 101 4.95 -12.05 -1.53
N CYS A 102 3.99 -11.23 -1.09
CA CYS A 102 2.64 -11.70 -0.79
C CYS A 102 1.96 -12.26 -2.04
N VAL A 103 1.96 -11.51 -3.15
CA VAL A 103 1.40 -11.93 -4.44
C VAL A 103 2.02 -13.26 -4.91
N GLU A 104 3.36 -13.37 -4.92
CA GLU A 104 4.04 -14.60 -5.34
C GLU A 104 3.69 -15.80 -4.45
N TYR A 105 3.56 -15.60 -3.14
CA TYR A 105 3.18 -16.66 -2.23
C TYR A 105 1.73 -17.13 -2.48
N ILE A 106 0.79 -16.21 -2.70
CA ILE A 106 -0.61 -16.54 -3.00
C ILE A 106 -0.69 -17.32 -4.33
N LYS A 107 0.00 -16.85 -5.38
CA LYS A 107 0.08 -17.52 -6.69
C LYS A 107 0.52 -18.96 -6.55
N LYS A 108 1.64 -19.18 -5.85
CA LYS A 108 2.19 -20.51 -5.60
C LYS A 108 1.25 -21.37 -4.77
N LYS A 109 0.65 -20.83 -3.70
CA LYS A 109 -0.20 -21.60 -2.77
C LYS A 109 -1.53 -22.00 -3.41
N ARG A 110 -2.11 -21.16 -4.26
CA ARG A 110 -3.42 -21.40 -4.89
C ARG A 110 -3.34 -21.94 -6.33
N GLY A 111 -2.14 -22.01 -6.92
CA GLY A 111 -1.98 -22.42 -8.32
C GLY A 111 -2.62 -21.43 -9.29
N ILE A 112 -2.65 -20.14 -8.94
CA ILE A 112 -3.22 -19.07 -9.77
C ILE A 112 -2.12 -18.27 -10.46
N ASP A 113 -2.34 -17.91 -11.73
CA ASP A 113 -1.45 -17.04 -12.49
C ASP A 113 -2.29 -16.06 -13.34
N ALA A 114 -2.42 -14.83 -12.85
CA ALA A 114 -3.12 -13.75 -13.55
C ALA A 114 -2.41 -13.35 -14.85
N SER A 115 -1.14 -13.71 -15.01
CA SER A 115 -0.29 -13.39 -16.15
C SER A 115 -0.07 -14.60 -17.07
N LYS A 116 -0.89 -15.65 -16.96
CA LYS A 116 -0.75 -16.90 -17.75
C LYS A 116 -0.79 -16.68 -19.27
N HIS A 117 -1.49 -15.65 -19.73
CA HIS A 117 -1.64 -15.31 -21.15
C HIS A 117 -0.40 -14.59 -21.71
N LEU A 118 0.54 -14.15 -20.85
CA LEU A 118 1.75 -13.44 -21.26
C LEU A 118 2.89 -14.41 -21.56
N SER A 119 3.52 -14.21 -22.72
CA SER A 119 4.78 -14.85 -23.10
C SER A 119 5.93 -14.45 -22.16
N PRO A 120 7.06 -15.19 -22.16
CA PRO A 120 8.23 -14.83 -21.36
C PRO A 120 8.76 -13.41 -21.61
N ALA A 121 8.71 -12.93 -22.87
CA ALA A 121 9.13 -11.59 -23.22
C ALA A 121 8.18 -10.53 -22.66
N GLU A 122 6.86 -10.73 -22.80
CA GLU A 122 5.84 -9.85 -22.23
C GLU A 122 5.91 -9.78 -20.71
N ARG A 123 6.19 -10.90 -20.04
CA ARG A 123 6.46 -10.92 -18.59
C ARG A 123 7.68 -10.09 -18.21
N GLY A 124 8.71 -10.08 -19.05
CA GLY A 124 9.88 -9.23 -18.91
C GLY A 124 9.53 -7.74 -19.01
N ILE A 125 8.71 -7.37 -20.00
CA ILE A 125 8.22 -6.00 -20.18
C ILE A 125 7.36 -5.56 -19.00
N ALA A 126 6.40 -6.39 -18.59
CA ALA A 126 5.55 -6.15 -17.42
C ALA A 126 6.38 -5.89 -16.16
N ARG A 127 7.42 -6.70 -15.92
CA ARG A 127 8.35 -6.51 -14.81
C ARG A 127 9.10 -5.17 -14.90
N ALA A 128 9.54 -4.77 -16.09
CA ALA A 128 10.25 -3.51 -16.28
C ALA A 128 9.38 -2.31 -15.92
N PHE A 129 8.14 -2.26 -16.40
CA PHE A 129 7.20 -1.19 -16.07
C PHE A 129 6.75 -1.20 -14.61
N GLN A 130 6.55 -2.38 -14.03
CA GLN A 130 6.34 -2.50 -12.60
C GLN A 130 7.46 -1.80 -11.82
N LYS A 131 8.71 -2.06 -12.19
CA LYS A 131 9.87 -1.48 -11.48
C LYS A 131 10.08 -0.01 -11.77
N LEU A 132 9.82 0.45 -12.99
CA LEU A 132 9.78 1.89 -13.32
C LEU A 132 8.79 2.62 -12.40
N THR A 133 7.61 2.05 -12.21
CA THR A 133 6.56 2.70 -11.42
C THR A 133 6.81 2.59 -9.91
N GLU A 134 7.22 1.42 -9.42
CA GLU A 134 7.44 1.16 -7.99
C GLU A 134 8.76 1.70 -7.43
N GLU A 135 9.81 1.78 -8.26
CA GLU A 135 11.16 2.12 -7.82
C GLU A 135 11.67 3.45 -8.40
N ASN A 136 11.00 4.07 -9.36
CA ASN A 136 11.37 5.40 -9.85
C ASN A 136 10.25 6.42 -9.61
N LEU A 137 9.12 6.26 -10.30
CA LEU A 137 7.99 7.19 -10.22
C LEU A 137 7.49 7.40 -8.77
N TYR A 138 7.35 6.31 -8.01
CA TYR A 138 6.94 6.33 -6.60
C TYR A 138 7.75 7.34 -5.76
N TRP A 139 9.07 7.42 -5.96
CA TRP A 139 9.89 8.31 -5.15
C TRP A 139 9.73 9.78 -5.54
N THR A 140 9.45 10.07 -6.81
CA THR A 140 9.09 11.44 -7.24
C THR A 140 7.80 11.88 -6.56
N MET A 141 6.83 10.98 -6.40
CA MET A 141 5.58 11.23 -5.69
C MET A 141 5.82 11.45 -4.19
N CYS A 142 6.73 10.68 -3.57
CA CYS A 142 7.13 10.92 -2.18
C CYS A 142 7.73 12.31 -1.97
N LEU A 143 8.56 12.79 -2.91
CA LEU A 143 9.15 14.13 -2.84
C LEU A 143 8.10 15.23 -3.03
N GLU A 144 7.12 15.05 -3.92
CA GLU A 144 5.99 15.99 -4.05
C GLU A 144 5.12 16.03 -2.79
N MET A 145 4.83 14.88 -2.18
CA MET A 145 3.95 14.79 -1.01
C MET A 145 4.61 15.23 0.31
N PHE A 146 5.89 14.92 0.49
CA PHE A 146 6.62 15.12 1.74
C PHE A 146 7.82 16.04 1.60
N GLY A 147 7.91 16.76 0.48
CA GLY A 147 8.92 17.78 0.23
C GLY A 147 8.68 19.06 1.03
N ASP A 148 9.04 20.20 0.45
CA ASP A 148 8.95 21.47 1.16
C ASP A 148 7.52 21.93 1.38
N ASP A 149 6.68 21.85 0.33
CA ASP A 149 5.24 22.02 0.44
C ASP A 149 4.57 20.75 0.98
N ILE A 150 3.68 20.93 1.94
CA ILE A 150 2.90 19.86 2.60
C ILE A 150 1.40 20.09 2.46
N SER A 151 1.00 21.04 1.62
CA SER A 151 -0.40 21.37 1.36
C SER A 151 -1.18 20.14 0.88
N THR A 152 -0.59 19.37 -0.04
CA THR A 152 -1.17 18.13 -0.60
C THR A 152 -1.34 17.05 0.46
N VAL A 153 -0.27 16.70 1.18
CA VAL A 153 -0.33 15.61 2.17
C VAL A 153 -1.26 15.92 3.35
N LYS A 154 -1.41 17.19 3.73
CA LYS A 154 -2.36 17.61 4.78
C LYS A 154 -3.82 17.33 4.42
N LYS A 155 -4.17 17.28 3.13
CA LYS A 155 -5.53 16.99 2.67
C LYS A 155 -5.87 15.50 2.73
N VAL A 156 -4.85 14.62 2.71
CA VAL A 156 -5.06 13.17 2.64
C VAL A 156 -4.79 12.44 3.96
N ILE A 157 -4.02 13.03 4.88
CA ILE A 157 -3.78 12.43 6.19
C ILE A 157 -4.98 12.71 7.11
N PRO A 158 -5.59 11.69 7.74
CA PRO A 158 -6.78 11.83 8.58
C PRO A 158 -6.49 12.37 9.99
N TYR A 159 -5.34 13.02 10.21
CA TYR A 159 -4.93 13.57 11.50
C TYR A 159 -5.03 15.08 11.50
N THR A 160 -5.34 15.68 12.65
CA THR A 160 -5.39 17.13 12.83
C THR A 160 -4.53 17.57 14.03
N GLY A 161 -4.29 18.87 14.14
CA GLY A 161 -3.60 19.48 15.27
C GLY A 161 -2.19 18.95 15.52
N LEU A 162 -1.84 18.75 16.79
CA LEU A 162 -0.49 18.40 17.21
C LEU A 162 -0.05 17.02 16.69
N LYS A 163 -0.99 16.06 16.58
CA LYS A 163 -0.72 14.73 16.02
C LYS A 163 -0.28 14.82 14.56
N LEU A 164 -1.00 15.60 13.75
CA LEU A 164 -0.62 15.85 12.35
C LEU A 164 0.78 16.47 12.26
N TRP A 165 1.06 17.48 13.08
CA TRP A 165 2.36 18.15 13.10
C TRP A 165 3.51 17.18 13.39
N PHE A 166 3.41 16.39 14.46
CA PHE A 166 4.43 15.38 14.80
C PHE A 166 4.57 14.30 13.73
N THR A 167 3.45 13.81 13.17
CA THR A 167 3.47 12.81 12.10
C THR A 167 4.18 13.34 10.85
N LEU A 168 3.84 14.53 10.39
CA LEU A 168 4.48 15.14 9.22
C LEU A 168 5.96 15.45 9.47
N TRP A 169 6.31 15.98 10.64
CA TRP A 169 7.70 16.23 11.01
C TRP A 169 8.54 14.93 10.93
N PHE A 170 8.03 13.84 11.50
CA PHE A 170 8.72 12.54 11.47
C PHE A 170 8.80 11.98 10.05
N LEU A 171 7.68 11.94 9.31
CA LEU A 171 7.63 11.39 7.95
C LEU A 171 8.55 12.14 7.00
N ARG A 172 8.59 13.48 7.05
CA ARG A 172 9.50 14.27 6.22
C ARG A 172 10.97 13.92 6.45
N ARG A 173 11.37 13.72 7.71
CA ARG A 173 12.74 13.32 8.04
C ARG A 173 13.09 11.96 7.46
N VAL A 174 12.17 10.99 7.60
CA VAL A 174 12.35 9.64 7.06
C VAL A 174 12.40 9.69 5.53
N ILE A 175 11.43 10.32 4.86
CA ILE A 175 11.39 10.40 3.39
C ILE A 175 12.63 11.11 2.84
N LYS A 176 13.10 12.19 3.46
CA LYS A 176 14.34 12.86 3.05
C LYS A 176 15.55 11.93 3.12
N GLN A 177 15.65 11.10 4.16
CA GLN A 177 16.75 10.14 4.30
C GLN A 177 16.64 9.00 3.28
N GLU A 178 15.46 8.42 3.11
CA GLU A 178 15.20 7.30 2.19
C GLU A 178 15.40 7.72 0.73
N THR A 179 14.89 8.90 0.33
CA THR A 179 15.06 9.44 -1.02
C THR A 179 16.52 9.79 -1.32
N TRP A 180 17.27 10.29 -0.33
CA TRP A 180 18.72 10.50 -0.50
C TRP A 180 19.49 9.19 -0.65
N GLY A 181 19.13 8.17 0.14
CA GLY A 181 19.69 6.81 0.03
C GLY A 181 19.36 6.14 -1.30
N HIS A 182 18.16 6.37 -1.82
CA HIS A 182 17.74 5.93 -3.16
C HIS A 182 18.50 6.63 -4.29
N GLY A 183 18.87 7.90 -4.10
CA GLY A 183 19.57 8.73 -5.10
C GLY A 183 18.67 9.79 -5.71
N ILE A 184 17.37 9.52 -5.86
CA ILE A 184 16.39 10.49 -6.38
C ILE A 184 16.36 11.82 -5.60
N GLY A 185 16.55 11.76 -4.28
CA GLY A 185 16.59 12.94 -3.41
C GLY A 185 17.85 13.79 -3.54
N ARG A 186 18.79 13.41 -4.44
CA ARG A 186 19.98 14.20 -4.76
C ARG A 186 19.75 15.18 -5.91
N HIS A 187 18.66 15.00 -6.65
CA HIS A 187 18.27 15.88 -7.74
C HIS A 187 17.56 17.14 -7.24
N THR A 188 17.61 18.18 -8.05
CA THR A 188 16.82 19.41 -7.87
C THR A 188 15.33 19.13 -8.09
N PRO A 189 14.43 19.99 -7.57
CA PRO A 189 12.99 19.84 -7.80
C PRO A 189 12.59 19.76 -9.27
N ASP A 190 13.25 20.53 -10.15
CA ASP A 190 12.95 20.53 -11.58
C ASP A 190 13.43 19.25 -12.29
N GLU A 191 14.60 18.72 -11.90
CA GLU A 191 15.07 17.42 -12.39
C GLU A 191 14.15 16.28 -11.94
N VAL A 192 13.73 16.27 -10.66
CA VAL A 192 12.75 15.28 -10.16
C VAL A 192 11.44 15.36 -10.93
N TRP A 193 10.99 16.58 -11.24
CA TRP A 193 9.79 16.78 -12.03
C TRP A 193 9.94 16.27 -13.46
N SER A 194 11.08 16.52 -14.12
CA SER A 194 11.38 15.96 -15.44
C SER A 194 11.33 14.44 -15.43
N ILE A 195 11.95 13.80 -14.42
CA ILE A 195 11.92 12.33 -14.26
C ILE A 195 10.48 11.83 -14.11
N ALA A 196 9.66 12.51 -13.28
CA ALA A 196 8.26 12.13 -13.10
C ALA A 196 7.47 12.23 -14.40
N VAL A 197 7.65 13.31 -15.16
CA VAL A 197 7.00 13.53 -16.46
C VAL A 197 7.40 12.46 -17.46
N ASP A 198 8.69 12.13 -17.56
CA ASP A 198 9.19 11.10 -18.47
C ASP A 198 8.62 9.72 -18.12
N ASP A 199 8.62 9.34 -16.83
CA ASP A 199 8.07 8.07 -16.35
C ASP A 199 6.56 7.97 -16.64
N MET A 200 5.76 9.00 -16.28
CA MET A 200 4.32 9.01 -16.54
C MET A 200 4.00 8.97 -18.03
N THR A 201 4.77 9.70 -18.85
CA THR A 201 4.61 9.72 -20.30
C THR A 201 4.99 8.37 -20.92
N ALA A 202 6.04 7.71 -20.42
CA ALA A 202 6.41 6.37 -20.87
C ALA A 202 5.33 5.33 -20.55
N ILE A 203 4.73 5.38 -19.35
CA ILE A 203 3.60 4.52 -18.96
C ILE A 203 2.40 4.76 -19.88
N SER A 204 2.05 6.03 -20.12
CA SER A 204 0.93 6.41 -21.01
C SER A 204 1.16 5.96 -22.44
N ASN A 205 2.34 6.22 -23.01
CA ASN A 205 2.69 5.82 -24.37
C ASN A 205 2.70 4.29 -24.52
N PHE A 206 3.23 3.58 -23.52
CA PHE A 206 3.20 2.13 -23.55
C PHE A 206 1.78 1.59 -23.42
N LEU A 207 0.92 2.14 -22.57
CA LEU A 207 -0.49 1.75 -22.49
C LEU A 207 -1.19 1.96 -23.84
N GLY A 208 -1.02 3.15 -24.45
CA GLY A 208 -1.72 3.52 -25.69
C GLY A 208 -3.23 3.36 -25.53
N ASP A 209 -3.85 2.64 -26.47
CA ASP A 209 -5.29 2.35 -26.51
C ASP A 209 -5.67 1.00 -25.91
N LYS A 210 -4.75 0.32 -25.20
CA LYS A 210 -5.05 -1.00 -24.62
C LYS A 210 -6.03 -0.89 -23.45
N ASP A 211 -6.89 -1.89 -23.34
CA ASP A 211 -7.84 -2.01 -22.22
C ASP A 211 -7.09 -2.15 -20.88
N PHE A 212 -6.07 -3.00 -20.87
CA PHE A 212 -5.17 -3.28 -19.75
C PHE A 212 -3.72 -3.16 -20.18
N PHE A 213 -2.82 -3.06 -19.20
CA PHE A 213 -1.45 -2.60 -19.44
C PHE A 213 -0.70 -3.45 -20.48
N MET A 214 -0.92 -4.77 -20.47
CA MET A 214 -0.28 -5.72 -21.40
C MET A 214 -1.18 -6.16 -22.57
N GLY A 215 -2.43 -5.70 -22.66
CA GLY A 215 -3.33 -6.10 -23.74
C GLY A 215 -4.81 -5.99 -23.38
N SER A 216 -5.62 -6.91 -23.89
CA SER A 216 -7.07 -6.96 -23.66
C SER A 216 -7.47 -7.64 -22.35
N GLU A 217 -6.56 -8.40 -21.73
CA GLU A 217 -6.79 -9.05 -20.43
C GLU A 217 -5.97 -8.40 -19.32
N PRO A 218 -6.53 -8.24 -18.11
CA PRO A 218 -5.79 -7.77 -16.95
C PRO A 218 -4.78 -8.83 -16.51
N SER A 219 -3.62 -8.36 -16.07
CA SER A 219 -2.53 -9.18 -15.56
C SER A 219 -2.03 -8.65 -14.22
N GLU A 220 -1.02 -9.30 -13.64
CA GLU A 220 -0.50 -8.89 -12.33
C GLU A 220 0.06 -7.46 -12.32
N VAL A 221 0.69 -7.01 -13.41
CA VAL A 221 1.27 -5.66 -13.50
C VAL A 221 0.19 -4.58 -13.38
N ASP A 222 -1.04 -4.87 -13.81
CA ASP A 222 -2.16 -3.95 -13.67
C ASP A 222 -2.48 -3.63 -12.21
N CYS A 223 -2.26 -4.57 -11.28
CA CYS A 223 -2.42 -4.30 -9.85
C CYS A 223 -1.41 -3.26 -9.36
N ALA A 224 -0.18 -3.30 -9.86
CA ALA A 224 0.88 -2.36 -9.49
C ALA A 224 0.66 -0.98 -10.14
N MET A 225 0.34 -0.95 -11.44
CA MET A 225 0.04 0.28 -12.17
C MET A 225 -1.17 0.99 -11.54
N PHE A 226 -2.27 0.26 -11.34
CA PHE A 226 -3.47 0.81 -10.73
C PHE A 226 -3.19 1.36 -9.33
N GLY A 227 -2.48 0.60 -8.49
CA GLY A 227 -2.12 1.05 -7.15
C GLY A 227 -1.39 2.40 -7.14
N MET A 228 -0.47 2.59 -8.07
CA MET A 228 0.35 3.80 -8.20
C MET A 228 -0.40 4.97 -8.83
N LEU A 229 -1.08 4.74 -9.96
CA LEU A 229 -1.84 5.78 -10.65
C LEU A 229 -3.01 6.28 -9.80
N VAL A 230 -3.63 5.42 -8.98
CA VAL A 230 -4.65 5.86 -8.01
C VAL A 230 -4.09 6.89 -7.04
N MET A 231 -2.83 6.74 -6.61
CA MET A 231 -2.22 7.74 -5.73
C MET A 231 -2.14 9.09 -6.43
N ILE A 232 -1.65 9.10 -7.68
CA ILE A 232 -1.52 10.32 -8.49
C ILE A 232 -2.89 10.97 -8.71
N LEU A 233 -3.90 10.19 -9.10
CA LEU A 233 -5.20 10.73 -9.54
C LEU A 233 -6.14 11.13 -8.40
N TRP A 234 -6.05 10.47 -7.23
CA TRP A 234 -7.00 10.67 -6.13
C TRP A 234 -6.35 10.97 -4.76
N ASN A 235 -5.09 10.61 -4.51
CA ASN A 235 -4.42 10.89 -3.22
C ASN A 235 -3.32 11.96 -3.31
N MET A 236 -3.22 12.69 -4.42
CA MET A 236 -2.30 13.83 -4.56
C MET A 236 -3.03 15.11 -5.02
N PRO A 237 -4.08 15.55 -4.31
CA PRO A 237 -4.94 16.65 -4.73
C PRO A 237 -4.17 17.98 -4.90
N ASP A 238 -4.33 18.59 -6.07
CA ASP A 238 -3.70 19.84 -6.54
C ASP A 238 -2.19 19.75 -6.83
N SER A 239 -1.60 18.56 -6.75
CA SER A 239 -0.18 18.33 -7.05
C SER A 239 0.15 18.51 -8.53
N LYS A 240 1.44 18.67 -8.84
CA LYS A 240 1.92 18.67 -10.23
C LYS A 240 1.61 17.36 -10.94
N HIS A 241 1.81 16.21 -10.27
CA HIS A 241 1.55 14.88 -10.81
C HIS A 241 0.09 14.70 -11.21
N GLU A 242 -0.86 15.05 -10.34
CA GLU A 242 -2.29 14.91 -10.62
C GLU A 242 -2.71 15.75 -11.83
N LYS A 243 -2.30 17.03 -11.84
CA LYS A 243 -2.63 17.96 -12.93
C LYS A 243 -2.08 17.47 -14.25
N TYR A 244 -0.80 17.09 -14.30
CA TYR A 244 -0.18 16.58 -15.51
C TYR A 244 -0.88 15.32 -16.04
N ALA A 245 -1.19 14.36 -15.16
CA ALA A 245 -1.90 13.15 -15.56
C ALA A 245 -3.30 13.45 -16.13
N LYS A 246 -4.07 14.35 -15.51
CA LYS A 246 -5.41 14.72 -15.96
C LYS A 246 -5.41 15.55 -17.25
N GLU A 247 -4.46 16.46 -17.40
CA GLU A 247 -4.40 17.39 -18.53
C GLU A 247 -3.75 16.79 -19.77
N HIS A 248 -2.76 15.90 -19.59
CA HIS A 248 -1.93 15.42 -20.70
C HIS A 248 -2.01 13.92 -20.95
N LEU A 249 -2.47 13.11 -19.98
CA LEU A 249 -2.44 11.64 -20.06
C LEU A 249 -3.84 11.03 -19.83
N PRO A 250 -4.87 11.42 -20.61
CA PRO A 250 -6.26 10.99 -20.36
C PRO A 250 -6.45 9.46 -20.42
N ASN A 251 -5.65 8.75 -21.23
CA ASN A 251 -5.70 7.30 -21.31
C ASN A 251 -5.34 6.60 -19.98
N LEU A 252 -4.49 7.20 -19.14
CA LEU A 252 -4.20 6.70 -17.79
C LEU A 252 -5.39 6.88 -16.84
N VAL A 253 -6.12 7.97 -16.99
CA VAL A 253 -7.35 8.23 -16.22
C VAL A 253 -8.41 7.19 -16.57
N GLU A 254 -8.66 6.99 -17.86
CA GLU A 254 -9.62 5.99 -18.35
C GLU A 254 -9.23 4.57 -17.94
N TYR A 255 -7.94 4.23 -18.01
CA TYR A 255 -7.42 2.96 -17.52
C TYR A 255 -7.73 2.74 -16.03
N CYS A 256 -7.52 3.75 -15.20
CA CYS A 256 -7.82 3.66 -13.77
C CYS A 256 -9.32 3.52 -13.52
N GLU A 257 -10.18 4.22 -14.25
CA GLU A 257 -11.62 4.06 -14.15
C GLU A 257 -12.07 2.64 -14.58
N ARG A 258 -11.47 2.05 -15.63
CA ARG A 258 -11.72 0.65 -16.01
C ARG A 258 -11.33 -0.33 -14.90
N MET A 259 -10.13 -0.16 -14.33
CA MET A 259 -9.65 -1.00 -13.23
C MET A 259 -10.54 -0.88 -11.98
N LYS A 260 -10.93 0.35 -11.63
CA LYS A 260 -11.85 0.65 -10.53
C LYS A 260 -13.22 -0.01 -10.76
N ALA A 261 -13.83 0.21 -11.92
CA ALA A 261 -15.14 -0.38 -12.25
C ALA A 261 -15.13 -1.92 -12.19
N ARG A 262 -14.03 -2.55 -12.63
CA ARG A 262 -13.94 -4.01 -12.73
C ARG A 262 -13.63 -4.69 -11.38
N PHE A 263 -12.75 -4.12 -10.56
CA PHE A 263 -12.23 -4.78 -9.36
C PHE A 263 -12.66 -4.12 -8.05
N TRP A 264 -13.23 -2.92 -8.12
CA TRP A 264 -13.73 -2.15 -7.00
C TRP A 264 -15.14 -1.58 -7.28
N PRO A 265 -16.14 -2.41 -7.62
CA PRO A 265 -17.51 -1.93 -7.84
C PRO A 265 -18.12 -1.30 -6.58
N ASP A 266 -17.55 -1.61 -5.42
CA ASP A 266 -17.86 -1.11 -4.08
C ASP A 266 -16.90 0.02 -3.64
N TRP A 267 -16.21 0.71 -4.56
CA TRP A 267 -15.21 1.74 -4.25
C TRP A 267 -15.67 2.76 -3.21
N ASP A 268 -16.89 3.28 -3.36
CA ASP A 268 -17.45 4.31 -2.48
C ASP A 268 -17.79 3.80 -1.08
N GLU A 269 -17.80 2.48 -0.85
CA GLU A 269 -17.90 1.90 0.50
C GLU A 269 -16.55 1.91 1.23
N HIS A 270 -15.45 2.08 0.51
CA HIS A 270 -14.07 1.96 1.03
C HIS A 270 -13.32 3.30 1.14
N ILE A 271 -14.00 4.43 0.99
CA ILE A 271 -13.40 5.77 1.06
C ILE A 271 -14.05 6.62 2.14
N LEU A 272 -13.25 7.28 2.99
CA LEU A 272 -13.76 7.94 4.20
C LEU A 272 -14.63 9.17 3.91
N THR A 273 -14.48 9.81 2.75
CA THR A 273 -15.28 11.00 2.40
C THR A 273 -16.60 10.68 1.71
N SER A 274 -16.89 9.41 1.44
CA SER A 274 -18.15 8.98 0.83
C SER A 274 -19.22 8.77 1.88
N ASP A 275 -20.45 9.22 1.59
CA ASP A 275 -21.63 8.95 2.42
C ASP A 275 -21.99 7.45 2.45
N ARG A 276 -21.44 6.65 1.55
CA ARG A 276 -21.61 5.19 1.51
C ARG A 276 -20.54 4.42 2.28
N TYR A 277 -19.60 5.11 2.94
CA TYR A 277 -18.49 4.46 3.65
C TYR A 277 -18.98 3.41 4.66
N GLN A 278 -18.36 2.23 4.61
CA GLN A 278 -18.56 1.15 5.57
C GLN A 278 -17.20 0.72 6.12
N ASN A 279 -17.05 0.72 7.44
CA ASN A 279 -15.86 0.19 8.06
C ASN A 279 -15.78 -1.33 7.84
N ASP A 280 -14.78 -1.77 7.10
CA ASP A 280 -14.58 -3.17 6.73
C ASP A 280 -13.44 -3.87 7.50
N ASP A 281 -13.00 -3.27 8.61
CA ASP A 281 -11.98 -3.84 9.50
C ASP A 281 -12.46 -5.16 10.16
N GLY A 282 -11.93 -6.28 9.68
CA GLY A 282 -12.36 -7.63 10.05
C GLY A 282 -13.45 -8.24 9.14
N LYS A 283 -13.90 -7.54 8.09
CA LYS A 283 -14.82 -8.09 7.08
C LYS A 283 -14.11 -9.13 6.21
N ILE A 284 -14.74 -10.28 6.00
CA ILE A 284 -14.25 -11.33 5.13
C ILE A 284 -14.84 -11.14 3.72
N TYR A 285 -13.98 -11.12 2.72
CA TYR A 285 -14.32 -11.02 1.30
C TYR A 285 -14.18 -12.39 0.61
N PHE A 286 -14.99 -12.62 -0.43
CA PHE A 286 -14.89 -13.75 -1.36
C PHE A 286 -14.89 -15.15 -0.74
N LYS A 287 -15.45 -15.33 0.46
CA LYS A 287 -15.68 -16.65 1.06
C LYS A 287 -17.11 -17.13 0.75
N GLU A 288 -17.28 -18.39 0.35
CA GLU A 288 -18.60 -18.93 0.01
C GLU A 288 -19.47 -19.16 1.27
N PRO A 289 -20.81 -19.00 1.17
CA PRO A 289 -21.71 -19.34 2.27
C PRO A 289 -21.70 -20.86 2.53
N GLY A 290 -21.05 -21.31 3.59
CA GLY A 290 -21.02 -22.72 4.01
C GLY A 290 -19.67 -23.24 4.49
N ASP A 291 -18.58 -22.57 4.09
CA ASP A 291 -17.24 -22.90 4.57
C ASP A 291 -17.08 -22.42 6.03
N SER A 292 -16.69 -23.32 6.93
CA SER A 292 -16.44 -22.99 8.34
C SER A 292 -15.54 -21.74 8.42
N ILE A 293 -16.06 -20.67 9.04
CA ILE A 293 -15.33 -19.42 9.22
C ILE A 293 -14.21 -19.63 10.25
N PHE A 294 -14.45 -20.52 11.21
CA PHE A 294 -13.58 -20.77 12.34
C PHE A 294 -12.72 -22.01 12.13
N ARG A 295 -11.54 -21.99 12.76
CA ARG A 295 -10.75 -23.19 12.95
C ARG A 295 -11.54 -24.13 13.86
N SER A 296 -11.70 -25.40 13.48
CA SER A 296 -12.19 -26.43 14.43
C SER A 296 -11.24 -26.43 15.63
N GLU A 297 -11.79 -26.33 16.83
CA GLU A 297 -11.02 -26.49 18.06
C GLU A 297 -10.73 -27.99 18.20
N ASP A 298 -9.52 -28.40 17.80
CA ASP A 298 -8.92 -29.70 18.14
C ASP A 298 -7.79 -29.48 19.17
#